data_AF-A0A1W9L339-F1
#
_entry.id   AF-A0A1W9L339-F1
#
_cell.length_a   1.000
_cell.length_b   1.000
_cell.length_c   1.000
_cell.angle_alpha   90.00
_cell.angle_beta   90.00
_cell.angle_gamma   90.00
#
_symmetry.space_group_name_H-M   'P 1'
#
loop_
_entity.id
_entity.type
_entity.pdbx_description
1 polymer ?
#
loop_
_entity_poly.entity_id
_entity_poly.type
_entity_poly.pdbx_seq_one_letter_code
_entity_poly.pdbx_strand_id
1 'polypeptide(L)'
;MRTSIGQIYYFRDRKVTLPVELVEADVSSNVIAELATQFAEHWSSAVTMQWNPHANSTERSTWRLRYFPNSERIVNIAYRLRQLPENALGQGESLEQTDISWHWPLGTRWST
;
A
#
# COMPACT_ATOMS: atom_id res chain seq x y z
N MET A 1 16.44 0.05 9.15
CA MET A 1 15.61 0.69 8.10
C MET A 1 15.76 -0.13 6.83
N ARG A 2 14.67 -0.35 6.09
CA ARG A 2 14.64 -1.03 4.78
C ARG A 2 13.95 -0.12 3.77
N THR A 3 14.54 -0.03 2.58
CA THR A 3 13.96 0.70 1.45
C THR A 3 14.17 -0.13 0.18
N SER A 4 13.21 -0.10 -0.73
CA SER A 4 13.33 -0.72 -2.05
C SER A 4 12.53 0.04 -3.08
N ILE A 5 13.03 0.05 -4.31
CA ILE A 5 12.32 0.54 -5.49
C ILE A 5 12.53 -0.46 -6.61
N GLY A 6 11.46 -0.73 -7.38
CA GLY A 6 11.50 -1.71 -8.46
C GLY A 6 10.57 -1.34 -9.59
N GLN A 7 10.96 -1.71 -10.80
CA GLN A 7 10.18 -1.56 -12.03
C GLN A 7 10.56 -2.69 -12.99
N ILE A 8 9.61 -3.13 -13.81
CA ILE A 8 9.84 -4.09 -14.89
C ILE A 8 9.88 -3.33 -16.21
N TYR A 9 10.83 -3.69 -17.07
CA TYR A 9 10.90 -3.19 -18.44
C TYR A 9 10.60 -4.31 -19.42
N TYR A 10 9.74 -4.05 -20.40
CA TYR A 10 9.30 -5.03 -21.39
C TYR A 10 10.04 -4.82 -22.71
N PHE A 11 10.74 -5.85 -23.19
CA PHE A 11 11.42 -5.81 -24.49
C PHE A 11 10.50 -6.13 -25.68
N ARG A 12 9.28 -6.58 -25.39
CA ARG A 12 8.24 -6.92 -26.38
C ARG A 12 6.87 -6.71 -25.77
N ASP A 13 5.91 -6.38 -26.63
CA ASP A 13 4.54 -6.11 -26.22
C ASP A 13 3.88 -7.33 -25.58
N ARG A 14 3.02 -7.06 -24.59
CA ARG A 14 2.21 -8.06 -23.91
C ARG A 14 1.16 -8.61 -24.88
N LYS A 15 1.09 -9.94 -25.02
CA LYS A 15 0.23 -10.61 -26.01
C LYS A 15 -1.13 -11.05 -25.46
N VAL A 16 -1.33 -10.96 -24.15
CA VAL A 16 -2.55 -11.41 -23.47
C VAL A 16 -3.18 -10.21 -22.80
N THR A 17 -4.47 -10.00 -23.09
CA THR A 17 -5.31 -8.97 -22.47
C THR A 17 -6.52 -9.66 -21.87
N LEU A 18 -6.90 -9.25 -20.66
CA LEU A 18 -8.11 -9.75 -20.01
C LEU A 18 -9.34 -9.17 -20.74
N PRO A 19 -10.43 -9.95 -20.89
CA PRO A 19 -11.68 -9.40 -21.39
C PRO A 19 -12.10 -8.18 -20.55
N VAL A 20 -12.57 -7.10 -21.19
CA VAL A 20 -13.03 -5.85 -20.55
C VAL A 20 -11.89 -4.92 -20.07
N GLU A 21 -10.63 -5.31 -20.16
CA GLU A 21 -9.50 -4.43 -19.84
C GLU A 21 -8.96 -3.70 -21.08
N LEU A 22 -8.42 -2.50 -20.90
CA LEU A 22 -7.74 -1.77 -21.98
C LEU A 22 -6.44 -2.50 -22.36
N VAL A 23 -6.08 -2.47 -23.64
CA VAL A 23 -4.84 -3.11 -24.12
C VAL A 23 -3.64 -2.37 -23.53
N GLU A 24 -2.89 -3.05 -22.68
CA GLU A 24 -1.71 -2.49 -22.01
C GLU A 24 -0.44 -2.79 -22.82
N ALA A 25 -0.04 -1.85 -23.69
CA ALA A 25 1.12 -1.96 -24.57
C ALA A 25 2.36 -1.19 -24.06
N ASP A 26 2.32 -0.70 -22.82
CA ASP A 26 3.39 0.11 -22.26
C ASP A 26 4.72 -0.66 -22.14
N VAL A 27 5.82 0.05 -22.41
CA VAL A 27 7.19 -0.49 -22.41
C VAL A 27 7.73 -0.79 -21.01
N SER A 28 7.03 -0.38 -19.95
CA SER A 28 7.40 -0.69 -18.57
C SER A 28 6.19 -0.88 -17.67
N SER A 29 6.38 -1.58 -16.56
CA SER A 29 5.35 -1.73 -15.53
C SER A 29 5.26 -0.49 -14.64
N ASN A 30 4.29 -0.53 -13.73
CA ASN A 30 4.23 0.33 -12.57
C ASN A 30 5.51 0.21 -11.75
N VAL A 31 5.91 1.35 -11.17
CA VAL A 31 7.00 1.45 -10.21
C VAL A 31 6.45 1.12 -8.83
N ILE A 32 7.13 0.22 -8.11
CA ILE A 32 6.82 -0.10 -6.72
C ILE A 32 7.93 0.47 -5.84
N ALA A 33 7.54 1.20 -4.80
CA ALA A 33 8.43 1.70 -3.77
C ALA A 33 7.98 1.20 -2.39
N GLU A 34 8.93 0.78 -1.57
CA GLU A 34 8.68 0.36 -0.19
C GLU A 34 9.67 1.01 0.76
N LEU A 35 9.17 1.40 1.93
CA LEU A 35 9.95 1.94 3.03
C LEU A 35 9.45 1.31 4.34
N ALA A 36 10.35 0.81 5.17
CA ALA A 36 10.05 0.34 6.51
C ALA A 36 11.12 0.79 7.51
N THR A 37 10.71 1.41 8.61
CA THR A 37 11.64 1.97 9.59
C THR A 37 11.09 1.93 11.01
N GLN A 38 11.99 1.80 11.98
CA GLN A 38 11.73 2.08 13.38
C GLN A 38 12.40 3.42 13.68
N PHE A 39 11.60 4.48 13.68
CA PHE A 39 12.13 5.86 13.75
C PHE A 39 12.24 6.37 15.19
N ALA A 40 11.64 5.68 16.15
CA ALA A 40 11.84 5.87 17.58
C ALA A 40 11.74 4.53 18.32
N GLU A 41 12.16 4.48 19.58
CA GLU A 41 12.29 3.25 20.39
C GLU A 41 11.08 2.32 20.30
N HIS A 42 9.86 2.87 20.32
CA HIS A 42 8.61 2.11 20.30
C HIS A 42 7.76 2.34 19.05
N TRP A 43 8.26 3.13 18.09
CA TRP A 43 7.50 3.52 16.90
C TRP A 43 8.10 2.91 15.64
N SER A 44 7.25 2.21 14.89
CA SER A 44 7.58 1.68 13.58
C SER A 44 6.59 2.17 12.53
N SER A 45 7.10 2.41 11.33
CA SER A 45 6.33 2.84 10.17
C SER A 45 6.69 2.00 8.95
N ALA A 46 5.70 1.72 8.12
CA ALA A 46 5.89 1.09 6.82
C ALA A 46 5.00 1.74 5.77
N VAL A 47 5.58 2.05 4.62
CA VAL A 47 4.92 2.66 3.47
C VAL A 47 5.20 1.81 2.23
N THR A 48 4.16 1.52 1.45
CA THR A 48 4.27 0.87 0.14
C THR A 48 3.46 1.68 -0.85
N MET A 49 4.03 1.96 -2.01
CA MET A 49 3.38 2.74 -3.07
C MET A 49 3.61 2.07 -4.42
N GLN A 50 2.55 2.00 -5.23
CA GLN A 50 2.57 1.56 -6.61
C GLN A 50 2.10 2.71 -7.49
N TRP A 51 2.99 3.17 -8.37
CA TRP A 51 2.77 4.31 -9.24
C TRP A 51 2.87 3.88 -10.70
N ASN A 52 1.90 4.28 -11.51
CA ASN A 52 1.89 4.07 -12.96
C ASN A 52 2.54 5.28 -13.64
N PRO A 53 3.75 5.15 -14.21
CA PRO A 53 4.43 6.27 -14.86
C PRO A 53 3.76 6.74 -16.15
N HIS A 54 2.99 5.86 -16.83
CA HIS A 54 2.34 6.18 -18.11
C HIS A 54 1.00 6.89 -17.90
N ALA A 55 0.25 6.52 -16.86
CA ALA A 55 -0.98 7.21 -16.46
C ALA A 55 -0.73 8.38 -15.50
N ASN A 56 0.51 8.58 -15.05
CA ASN A 56 0.90 9.50 -13.99
C ASN A 56 -0.02 9.41 -12.75
N SER A 57 -0.40 8.19 -12.38
CA SER A 57 -1.39 7.94 -11.32
C SER A 57 -0.87 6.95 -10.28
N THR A 58 -1.30 7.13 -9.03
CA THR A 58 -1.00 6.20 -7.93
C THR A 58 -2.10 5.17 -7.84
N GLU A 59 -1.81 3.95 -8.29
CA GLU A 59 -2.79 2.87 -8.24
C GLU A 59 -2.96 2.29 -6.84
N ARG A 60 -1.88 2.22 -6.05
CA ARG A 60 -1.94 1.71 -4.67
C ARG A 60 -1.03 2.48 -3.74
N SER A 61 -1.52 2.73 -2.54
CA SER A 61 -0.72 3.27 -1.45
C SER A 61 -1.14 2.65 -0.14
N THR A 62 -0.19 2.27 0.70
CA THR A 62 -0.44 1.73 2.04
C THR A 62 0.52 2.36 3.01
N TRP A 63 -0.03 2.96 4.05
CA TRP A 63 0.69 3.58 5.15
C TRP A 63 0.34 2.84 6.43
N ARG A 64 1.34 2.48 7.22
CA ARG A 64 1.15 1.81 8.49
C ARG A 64 2.03 2.47 9.54
N LEU A 65 1.43 2.76 10.68
CA LEU A 65 2.10 3.28 11.85
C LEU A 65 1.76 2.36 13.03
N ARG A 66 2.79 1.96 13.78
CA ARG A 66 2.64 1.11 14.95
C ARG A 66 3.43 1.68 16.12
N TYR A 67 2.76 1.81 17.25
CA TYR A 67 3.34 2.07 18.55
C TYR A 67 3.27 0.80 19.40
N PHE A 68 4.41 0.30 19.87
CA PHE A 68 4.51 -0.95 20.61
C PHE A 68 5.60 -0.89 21.69
N PRO A 69 5.34 -0.25 22.83
CA PRO A 69 6.32 -0.11 23.90
C PRO A 69 6.56 -1.39 24.71
N ASN A 70 5.55 -2.25 24.84
CA ASN A 70 5.68 -3.54 25.52
C ASN A 70 4.56 -4.50 25.07
N SER A 71 4.58 -5.73 25.58
CA SER A 71 3.63 -6.79 25.19
C SER A 71 2.16 -6.49 25.49
N GLU A 72 1.86 -5.54 26.38
CA GLU A 72 0.49 -5.22 26.80
C GLU A 72 -0.04 -3.94 26.14
N ARG A 73 0.83 -3.15 25.49
CA ARG A 73 0.45 -1.86 24.90
C ARG A 73 0.78 -1.84 23.43
N ILE A 74 -0.25 -1.77 22.60
CA ILE A 74 -0.09 -1.62 21.16
C ILE A 74 -1.12 -0.65 20.61
N VAL A 75 -0.71 0.16 19.64
CA VAL A 75 -1.61 0.94 18.79
C VAL A 75 -1.15 0.75 17.35
N ASN A 76 -2.06 0.40 16.45
CA ASN A 76 -1.80 0.34 15.02
C ASN A 76 -2.78 1.25 14.30
N ILE A 77 -2.25 2.00 13.34
CA ILE A 77 -2.99 2.83 12.41
C ILE A 77 -2.57 2.41 11.01
N ALA A 78 -3.53 2.18 10.14
CA ALA A 78 -3.27 1.91 8.73
C ALA A 78 -4.18 2.76 7.84
N TYR A 79 -3.62 3.23 6.73
CA TYR A 79 -4.37 3.86 5.66
C TYR A 79 -4.05 3.12 4.35
N ARG A 80 -5.07 2.81 3.59
CA ARG A 80 -4.96 2.10 2.31
C ARG A 80 -5.78 2.82 1.26
N LEU A 81 -5.10 3.18 0.18
CA LEU A 81 -5.68 3.71 -1.04
C LEU A 81 -5.45 2.68 -2.15
N ARG A 82 -6.51 2.35 -2.88
CA ARG A 82 -6.44 1.54 -4.10
C ARG A 82 -7.33 2.17 -5.15
N GLN A 83 -6.72 2.74 -6.18
CA GLN A 83 -7.43 3.22 -7.36
C GLN A 83 -7.53 2.08 -8.37
N LEU A 84 -8.73 1.78 -8.84
CA LEU A 84 -8.94 0.89 -9.97
C LEU A 84 -9.12 1.77 -11.23
N PRO A 85 -8.22 1.65 -12.22
CA PRO A 85 -8.36 2.40 -13.46
C PRO A 85 -9.66 2.04 -14.18
N GLU A 86 -10.15 2.98 -14.98
CA GLU A 86 -11.35 2.79 -15.78
C GLU A 86 -11.15 1.67 -16.81
N ASN A 87 -12.05 0.69 -16.80
CA ASN A 87 -12.02 -0.42 -17.74
C ASN A 87 -12.70 -0.05 -19.08
N ALA A 88 -12.72 -0.96 -20.06
CA ALA A 88 -13.32 -0.71 -21.37
C ALA A 88 -14.85 -0.46 -21.34
N LEU A 89 -15.51 -0.67 -20.20
CA LEU A 89 -16.93 -0.38 -19.97
C LEU A 89 -17.16 0.95 -19.23
N GLY A 90 -16.10 1.72 -18.98
CA GLY A 90 -16.19 2.98 -18.26
C GLY A 90 -16.31 2.85 -16.74
N GLN A 91 -15.93 1.69 -16.19
CA GLN A 91 -16.03 1.41 -14.76
C GLN A 91 -14.65 1.51 -14.12
N GLY A 92 -14.49 2.43 -13.17
CA GLY A 92 -13.35 2.55 -12.28
C GLY A 92 -13.85 2.98 -10.91
N GLU A 93 -13.30 2.39 -9.86
CA GLU A 93 -13.68 2.72 -8.48
C GLU A 93 -12.44 2.86 -7.60
N SER A 94 -12.48 3.80 -6.67
CA SER A 94 -11.42 4.01 -5.70
C SER A 94 -11.84 3.47 -4.35
N LEU A 95 -11.00 2.62 -3.76
CA LEU A 95 -11.15 2.15 -2.40
C LEU A 95 -10.21 2.92 -1.48
N GLU A 96 -10.79 3.59 -0.49
CA GLU A 96 -10.07 4.24 0.60
C GLU A 96 -10.49 3.64 1.94
N GLN A 97 -9.51 3.25 2.75
CA GLN A 97 -9.74 2.60 4.04
C GLN A 97 -8.79 3.16 5.09
N THR A 98 -9.34 3.46 6.26
CA THR A 98 -8.58 3.84 7.46
C THR A 98 -8.91 2.85 8.57
N ASP A 99 -7.89 2.18 9.09
CA ASP A 99 -8.03 1.19 10.16
C ASP A 99 -7.28 1.67 11.40
N ILE A 100 -7.90 1.52 12.57
CA ILE A 100 -7.29 1.81 13.86
C ILE A 100 -7.54 0.62 14.79
N SER A 101 -6.50 0.17 15.48
CA SER A 101 -6.60 -0.85 16.52
C SER A 101 -5.71 -0.48 17.69
N TRP A 102 -6.15 -0.79 18.90
CA TRP A 102 -5.35 -0.59 20.11
C TRP A 102 -5.60 -1.70 21.10
N HIS A 103 -4.62 -1.92 21.96
CA HIS A 103 -4.74 -2.72 23.15
C HIS A 103 -3.97 -2.03 24.28
N TRP A 104 -4.62 -1.80 25.40
CA TRP A 104 -4.04 -1.08 26.54
C TRP A 104 -4.65 -1.56 27.87
N PRO A 105 -3.85 -2.05 28.83
CA PRO A 105 -4.35 -2.40 30.16
C PRO A 105 -4.70 -1.14 30.94
N LEU A 106 -5.94 -1.07 31.43
CA LEU A 106 -6.42 0.03 32.28
C LEU A 106 -6.24 -0.27 33.78
N GLY A 107 -5.86 -1.50 34.15
CA GLY A 107 -5.52 -1.92 35.53
C GLY A 107 -5.06 -3.39 35.62
N THR A 108 -4.61 -3.85 36.80
CA THR A 108 -4.03 -5.21 37.02
C THR A 108 -4.98 -6.40 36.77
N ARG A 109 -6.26 -6.14 36.46
CA ARG A 109 -7.23 -7.20 36.14
C ARG A 109 -7.85 -7.10 34.76
N TRP A 110 -7.84 -5.95 34.07
CA TRP A 110 -8.62 -5.73 32.84
C TRP A 110 -7.74 -5.16 31.72
N SER A 111 -7.80 -5.78 30.53
CA SER A 111 -7.16 -5.32 29.31
C SER A 111 -8.20 -5.20 28.18
N THR A 112 -8.26 -4.04 27.53
CA THR A 112 -9.05 -3.80 26.31
C THR A 112 -8.08 -3.75 25.15
#